data_AF-A0A4V4RWY6-F1
#
_entry.id   AF-A0A4V4RWY6-F1
#
_cell.length_a   1.000
_cell.length_b   1.000
_cell.length_c   1.000
_cell.angle_alpha   90.00
_cell.angle_beta   90.00
_cell.angle_gamma   90.00
#
_symmetry.space_group_name_H-M   'P 1'
#
loop_
_entity.id
_entity.type
_entity.pdbx_description
1 polymer ?
#
loop_
_entity_poly.entity_id
_entity_poly.type
_entity_poly.pdbx_seq_one_letter_code
_entity_poly.pdbx_strand_id
1 'polypeptide(L)'
;MTTIVNYRAKEELDDFEVIQSKITANALFNFMREYSYLEKAILNMAICPRYYPEDISYLNLKYNSKDLTEWYIPMTCFCDIPLHQISYHAEGNSILLNDKGYGKFSIAFHKEFGIRKGIQPIHYLNTSSVQVAELTAALNILINKDSDYSEDSDILMNFIFEYIRMIKPYTGKMKRRDRDNNVIEIKKNFQDEHEWRYIPKLNPRELPLMLIEEEEIRAEEINKIYTDSILQTRDGVLKFDVEDIRYIFVDTVQNRNRLIQFIRGKQKGRRLSSQEKDILISKIMVYEELKEDW
;
A
#
# COMPACT_ATOMS: atom_id res chain seq x y z
N MET A 1 -14.29 -17.84 43.58
CA MET A 1 -12.94 -18.00 43.00
C MET A 1 -13.12 -18.28 41.53
N THR A 2 -12.99 -17.25 40.69
CA THR A 2 -13.14 -17.38 39.24
C THR A 2 -11.78 -17.73 38.68
N THR A 3 -11.63 -18.94 38.15
CA THR A 3 -10.39 -19.44 37.58
C THR A 3 -10.04 -18.60 36.35
N ILE A 4 -9.03 -17.74 36.45
CA ILE A 4 -8.45 -17.05 35.30
C ILE A 4 -7.67 -18.13 34.51
N VAL A 5 -8.25 -18.58 33.40
CA VAL A 5 -7.56 -19.45 32.45
C VAL A 5 -6.65 -18.55 31.62
N ASN A 6 -5.35 -18.59 31.89
CA ASN A 6 -4.34 -17.93 31.07
C ASN A 6 -4.19 -18.68 29.75
N TYR A 7 -4.92 -18.26 28.72
CA TYR A 7 -4.72 -18.74 27.36
C TYR A 7 -3.37 -18.19 26.84
N ARG A 8 -2.37 -19.06 26.68
CA ARG A 8 -1.13 -18.74 25.96
C ARG A 8 -1.30 -19.14 24.50
N ALA A 9 -0.97 -18.24 23.58
CA ALA A 9 -0.88 -18.59 22.16
C ALA A 9 0.22 -19.65 21.95
N LYS A 10 0.05 -20.53 20.95
CA LYS A 10 1.14 -21.40 20.50
C LYS A 10 2.28 -20.52 19.97
N GLU A 11 3.53 -20.86 20.32
CA GLU A 11 4.71 -20.14 19.82
C GLU A 11 4.97 -20.38 18.33
N GLU A 12 4.54 -21.54 17.81
CA GLU A 12 4.65 -21.91 16.40
C GLU A 12 3.27 -22.26 15.83
N LEU A 13 2.97 -21.70 14.66
CA LEU A 13 1.89 -22.16 13.80
C LEU A 13 2.40 -23.38 13.02
N ASP A 14 1.53 -24.36 12.74
CA ASP A 14 1.85 -25.51 11.88
C ASP A 14 2.36 -25.03 10.50
N ASP A 15 3.07 -25.90 9.77
CA ASP A 15 3.73 -25.62 8.48
C ASP A 15 2.89 -24.70 7.55
N PHE A 16 3.50 -23.60 7.10
CA PHE A 16 2.87 -22.65 6.19
C PHE A 16 2.65 -23.29 4.81
N GLU A 17 1.45 -23.82 4.56
CA GLU A 17 1.06 -24.33 3.25
C GLU A 17 0.55 -23.19 2.36
N VAL A 18 1.17 -23.03 1.19
CA VAL A 18 0.81 -22.00 0.21
C VAL A 18 -0.42 -22.44 -0.59
N ILE A 19 -1.60 -22.04 -0.13
CA ILE A 19 -2.84 -22.31 -0.86
C ILE A 19 -3.04 -21.24 -1.94
N GLN A 20 -3.04 -21.65 -3.21
CA GLN A 20 -3.30 -20.76 -4.33
C GLN A 20 -4.77 -20.32 -4.39
N SER A 21 -4.99 -19.03 -4.62
CA SER A 21 -6.32 -18.48 -4.89
C SER A 21 -6.85 -19.01 -6.22
N LYS A 22 -8.13 -19.38 -6.22
CA LYS A 22 -8.87 -19.81 -7.43
C LYS A 22 -9.62 -18.67 -8.11
N ILE A 23 -9.77 -17.53 -7.45
CA ILE A 23 -10.60 -16.40 -7.92
C ILE A 23 -9.74 -15.16 -8.13
N THR A 24 -9.10 -14.68 -7.07
CA THR A 24 -8.18 -13.53 -7.16
C THR A 24 -6.82 -13.93 -7.70
N ALA A 25 -6.03 -12.96 -8.16
CA ALA A 25 -4.71 -13.21 -8.71
C ALA A 25 -3.78 -13.86 -7.67
N ASN A 26 -2.93 -14.80 -8.09
CA ASN A 26 -1.82 -15.30 -7.27
C ASN A 26 -0.58 -14.37 -7.33
N ALA A 27 -0.82 -13.09 -7.59
CA ALA A 27 0.17 -12.03 -7.68
C ALA A 27 -0.33 -10.79 -6.92
N LEU A 28 0.59 -9.99 -6.43
CA LEU A 28 0.32 -8.68 -5.83
C LEU A 28 0.95 -7.60 -6.71
N PHE A 29 0.12 -6.79 -7.35
CA PHE A 29 0.55 -5.77 -8.31
C PHE A 29 0.74 -4.42 -7.63
N ASN A 30 1.90 -3.80 -7.79
CA ASN A 30 2.12 -2.40 -7.42
C ASN A 30 2.12 -1.52 -8.68
N PHE A 31 0.98 -0.89 -8.96
CA PHE A 31 0.81 -0.02 -10.12
C PHE A 31 1.42 1.36 -9.93
N MET A 32 1.97 1.88 -11.02
CA MET A 32 2.71 3.14 -11.08
C MET A 32 2.29 3.93 -12.31
N ARG A 33 2.09 5.24 -12.12
CA ARG A 33 1.77 6.19 -13.20
C ARG A 33 2.98 6.56 -14.05
N GLU A 34 4.15 6.59 -13.44
CA GLU A 34 5.38 6.98 -14.10
C GLU A 34 6.34 5.81 -14.20
N TYR A 35 6.90 5.63 -15.39
CA TYR A 35 7.92 4.63 -15.67
C TYR A 35 9.18 4.80 -14.80
N SER A 36 9.48 6.04 -14.36
CA SER A 36 10.60 6.35 -13.47
C SER A 36 10.53 5.62 -12.12
N TYR A 37 9.32 5.39 -11.59
CA TYR A 37 9.14 4.64 -10.35
C TYR A 37 9.48 3.15 -10.52
N LEU A 38 9.14 2.57 -11.69
CA LEU A 38 9.47 1.19 -12.01
C LEU A 38 10.98 1.00 -12.13
N GLU A 39 11.66 1.90 -12.85
CA GLU A 39 13.13 1.89 -12.94
C GLU A 39 13.79 2.05 -11.57
N LYS A 40 13.29 2.93 -10.70
CA LYS A 40 13.80 3.10 -9.33
C LYS A 40 13.62 1.82 -8.50
N ALA A 41 12.47 1.15 -8.60
CA ALA A 41 12.23 -0.09 -7.89
C ALA A 41 13.22 -1.19 -8.30
N ILE A 42 13.44 -1.37 -9.61
CA ILE A 42 14.40 -2.34 -10.16
C ILE A 42 15.86 -1.93 -9.89
N LEU A 43 16.17 -0.63 -9.88
CA LEU A 43 17.49 -0.13 -9.54
C LEU A 43 17.87 -0.51 -8.11
N ASN A 44 16.93 -0.35 -7.18
CA ASN A 44 17.18 -0.54 -5.77
C ASN A 44 16.86 -1.96 -5.28
N MET A 45 16.19 -2.77 -6.11
CA MET A 45 15.60 -4.05 -5.69
C MET A 45 14.75 -3.88 -4.43
N ALA A 46 14.01 -2.77 -4.39
CA ALA A 46 13.18 -2.39 -3.26
C ALA A 46 12.06 -1.44 -3.70
N ILE A 47 10.89 -1.56 -3.07
CA ILE A 47 9.85 -0.52 -3.12
C ILE A 47 10.01 0.38 -1.89
N CYS A 48 10.04 1.68 -2.13
CA CYS A 48 10.00 2.68 -1.07
C CYS A 48 8.53 3.04 -0.80
N PRO A 49 8.01 2.80 0.42
CA PRO A 49 6.74 3.35 0.87
C PRO A 49 6.69 4.86 0.76
N ARG A 50 5.47 5.41 0.81
CA ARG A 50 5.21 6.85 0.86
C ARG A 50 4.18 7.13 1.93
N TYR A 51 4.18 8.33 2.47
CA TYR A 51 3.10 8.83 3.31
C TYR A 51 1.91 9.16 2.43
N TYR A 52 0.92 8.27 2.44
CA TYR A 52 -0.30 8.42 1.65
C TYR A 52 -1.42 9.00 2.50
N PRO A 53 -2.15 10.00 1.99
CA PRO A 53 -3.38 10.48 2.61
C PRO A 53 -4.47 9.42 2.55
N GLU A 54 -5.16 9.21 3.67
CA GLU A 54 -6.39 8.41 3.73
C GLU A 54 -7.51 9.26 4.36
N ASP A 55 -8.65 9.32 3.67
CA ASP A 55 -9.85 9.99 4.18
C ASP A 55 -10.45 9.17 5.34
N ILE A 56 -10.64 9.84 6.47
CA ILE A 56 -11.23 9.27 7.69
C ILE A 56 -12.43 10.07 8.18
N SER A 57 -12.97 10.96 7.35
CA SER A 57 -14.12 11.80 7.69
C SER A 57 -15.31 10.96 8.16
N TYR A 58 -15.48 9.75 7.60
CA TYR A 58 -16.52 8.80 7.97
C TYR A 58 -16.43 8.26 9.40
N LEU A 59 -15.28 8.38 10.06
CA LEU A 59 -15.09 7.98 11.45
C LEU A 59 -15.51 9.07 12.44
N ASN A 60 -15.83 10.30 11.99
CA ASN A 60 -16.28 11.41 12.86
C ASN A 60 -15.38 11.61 14.10
N LEU A 61 -14.06 11.63 13.88
CA LEU A 61 -13.09 11.76 14.95
C LEU A 61 -12.82 13.23 15.26
N LYS A 62 -12.61 13.53 16.55
CA LYS A 62 -12.18 14.86 17.00
C LYS A 62 -10.84 14.79 17.68
N TYR A 63 -9.95 15.69 17.26
CA TYR A 63 -8.62 15.88 17.83
C TYR A 63 -8.41 17.36 18.10
N ASN A 64 -8.03 17.74 19.33
CA ASN A 64 -7.86 19.14 19.75
C ASN A 64 -9.07 20.04 19.40
N SER A 65 -10.29 19.53 19.62
CA SER A 65 -11.56 20.20 19.28
C SER A 65 -11.79 20.50 17.79
N LYS A 66 -10.96 19.96 16.89
CA LYS A 66 -11.14 20.03 15.43
C LYS A 66 -11.53 18.66 14.88
N ASP A 67 -12.24 18.65 13.75
CA ASP A 67 -12.55 17.42 13.04
C ASP A 67 -11.29 16.87 12.37
N LEU A 68 -10.97 15.61 12.66
CA LEU A 68 -9.87 14.90 12.02
C LEU A 68 -10.42 14.15 10.80
N THR A 69 -10.14 14.68 9.61
CA THR A 69 -10.74 14.20 8.34
C THR A 69 -9.79 13.40 7.48
N GLU A 70 -8.49 13.47 7.74
CA GLU A 70 -7.45 12.78 6.98
C GLU A 70 -6.26 12.48 7.89
N TRP A 71 -5.59 11.37 7.64
CA TRP A 71 -4.26 11.07 8.18
C TRP A 71 -3.32 10.64 7.06
N TYR A 72 -2.02 10.66 7.32
CA TYR A 72 -1.02 10.15 6.38
C TYR A 72 -0.31 8.96 6.98
N ILE A 73 -0.29 7.84 6.25
CA ILE A 73 0.35 6.60 6.71
C ILE A 73 1.49 6.24 5.74
N PRO A 74 2.68 5.90 6.25
CA PRO A 74 3.73 5.34 5.41
C PRO A 74 3.31 3.94 4.96
N MET A 75 3.08 3.76 3.66
CA MET A 75 2.64 2.47 3.14
C MET A 75 3.00 2.26 1.67
N THR A 76 2.91 1.02 1.22
CA THR A 76 2.84 0.66 -0.20
C THR A 76 1.58 -0.15 -0.43
N CYS A 77 0.77 0.25 -1.40
CA CYS A 77 -0.44 -0.46 -1.77
C CYS A 77 -0.17 -1.41 -2.94
N PHE A 78 -0.81 -2.57 -2.88
CA PHE A 78 -0.85 -3.57 -3.94
C PHE A 78 -2.30 -3.92 -4.23
N CYS A 79 -2.57 -4.58 -5.35
CA CYS A 79 -3.86 -5.20 -5.60
C CYS A 79 -3.69 -6.66 -6.04
N ASP A 80 -4.70 -7.49 -5.81
CA ASP A 80 -4.75 -8.90 -6.26
C ASP A 80 -5.81 -9.14 -7.35
N ILE A 81 -6.04 -8.14 -8.20
CA ILE A 81 -7.01 -8.18 -9.30
C ILE A 81 -6.56 -9.17 -10.39
N PRO A 82 -7.43 -10.08 -10.87
CA PRO A 82 -7.13 -10.94 -12.01
C PRO A 82 -6.74 -10.14 -13.27
N LEU A 83 -5.79 -10.66 -14.07
CA LEU A 83 -5.23 -9.93 -15.23
C LEU A 83 -6.30 -9.44 -16.22
N HIS A 84 -7.31 -10.26 -16.52
CA HIS A 84 -8.40 -9.90 -17.43
C HIS A 84 -9.32 -8.76 -16.89
N GLN A 85 -9.20 -8.39 -15.62
CA GLN A 85 -10.00 -7.32 -14.97
C GLN A 85 -9.17 -6.09 -14.63
N ILE A 86 -7.87 -6.09 -14.94
CA ILE A 86 -6.94 -5.09 -14.44
C ILE A 86 -7.02 -3.75 -15.20
N SER A 87 -7.70 -3.73 -16.35
CA SER A 87 -7.81 -2.57 -17.23
C SER A 87 -8.40 -1.35 -16.54
N TYR A 88 -9.52 -1.53 -15.82
CA TYR A 88 -10.15 -0.46 -15.06
C TYR A 88 -9.22 0.07 -13.95
N HIS A 89 -8.46 -0.80 -13.30
CA HIS A 89 -7.52 -0.39 -12.26
C HIS A 89 -6.34 0.43 -12.84
N ALA A 90 -5.82 0.01 -14.00
CA ALA A 90 -4.70 0.66 -14.66
C ALA A 90 -5.09 1.99 -15.33
N GLU A 91 -6.18 2.02 -16.08
CA GLU A 91 -6.63 3.16 -16.91
C GLU A 91 -7.67 4.06 -16.23
N GLY A 92 -8.43 3.51 -15.29
CA GLY A 92 -9.57 4.18 -14.67
C GLY A 92 -10.81 4.17 -15.54
N ASN A 93 -11.68 5.16 -15.35
CA ASN A 93 -12.97 5.23 -16.02
C ASN A 93 -12.84 6.03 -17.32
N SER A 94 -13.12 5.39 -18.46
CA SER A 94 -13.03 6.01 -19.79
C SER A 94 -14.01 7.17 -20.00
N ILE A 95 -15.12 7.21 -19.25
CA ILE A 95 -16.15 8.25 -19.32
C ILE A 95 -15.79 9.42 -18.40
N LEU A 96 -15.22 9.14 -17.22
CA LEU A 96 -14.82 10.16 -16.26
C LEU A 96 -13.35 10.55 -16.48
N LEU A 97 -13.11 11.61 -17.28
CA LEU A 97 -11.78 12.14 -17.64
C LEU A 97 -10.78 12.31 -16.47
N ASN A 98 -11.29 12.44 -15.25
CA ASN A 98 -10.53 12.66 -14.02
C ASN A 98 -10.18 11.37 -13.27
N ASP A 99 -10.80 10.24 -13.58
CA ASP A 99 -10.47 8.93 -13.03
C ASP A 99 -9.47 8.23 -13.96
N LYS A 100 -8.18 8.56 -13.82
CA LYS A 100 -7.07 8.07 -14.68
C LYS A 100 -6.39 6.78 -14.16
N GLY A 101 -7.07 6.02 -13.31
CA GLY A 101 -6.53 4.78 -12.74
C GLY A 101 -5.22 4.97 -11.95
N TYR A 102 -4.51 3.86 -11.76
CA TYR A 102 -3.25 3.79 -11.03
C TYR A 102 -2.02 3.77 -11.93
N GLY A 103 -2.20 3.70 -13.25
CA GLY A 103 -1.15 3.68 -14.25
C GLY A 103 -0.92 2.28 -14.82
N LYS A 104 -0.13 2.23 -15.89
CA LYS A 104 0.10 1.01 -16.68
C LYS A 104 1.50 0.40 -16.50
N PHE A 105 2.32 1.01 -15.64
CA PHE A 105 3.58 0.42 -15.21
C PHE A 105 3.32 -0.34 -13.92
N SER A 106 3.89 -1.54 -13.75
CA SER A 106 3.70 -2.31 -12.53
C SER A 106 4.85 -3.26 -12.28
N ILE A 107 5.15 -3.49 -11.01
CA ILE A 107 5.91 -4.67 -10.57
C ILE A 107 4.96 -5.54 -9.76
N ALA A 108 4.83 -6.79 -10.18
CA ALA A 108 3.96 -7.76 -9.53
C ALA A 108 4.81 -8.81 -8.82
N PHE A 109 4.53 -9.07 -7.55
CA PHE A 109 5.21 -10.12 -6.80
C PHE A 109 4.36 -11.39 -6.74
N HIS A 110 5.00 -12.53 -6.50
CA HIS A 110 4.29 -13.72 -6.05
C HIS A 110 3.49 -13.37 -4.77
N LYS A 111 2.20 -13.72 -4.72
CA LYS A 111 1.37 -13.40 -3.54
C LYS A 111 1.95 -13.97 -2.24
N GLU A 112 2.55 -15.14 -2.32
CA GLU A 112 3.28 -15.78 -1.22
C GLU A 112 4.39 -14.89 -0.65
N PHE A 113 5.19 -14.23 -1.50
CA PHE A 113 6.20 -13.26 -1.05
C PHE A 113 5.55 -12.16 -0.22
N GLY A 114 4.42 -11.61 -0.67
CA GLY A 114 3.72 -10.58 0.08
C GLY A 114 3.26 -11.06 1.44
N ILE A 115 2.66 -12.25 1.52
CA ILE A 115 2.23 -12.85 2.79
C ILE A 115 3.43 -13.02 3.74
N ARG A 116 4.55 -13.57 3.26
CA ARG A 116 5.79 -13.70 4.08
C ARG A 116 6.35 -12.36 4.54
N LYS A 117 6.12 -11.27 3.80
CA LYS A 117 6.52 -9.91 4.17
C LYS A 117 5.50 -9.18 5.06
N GLY A 118 4.40 -9.83 5.44
CA GLY A 118 3.34 -9.22 6.26
C GLY A 118 2.44 -8.28 5.47
N ILE A 119 2.44 -8.35 4.14
CA ILE A 119 1.47 -7.65 3.29
C ILE A 119 0.13 -8.35 3.44
N GLN A 120 -0.92 -7.59 3.77
CA GLN A 120 -2.26 -8.13 4.04
C GLN A 120 -3.35 -7.32 3.34
N PRO A 121 -4.49 -7.94 3.00
CA PRO A 121 -5.63 -7.23 2.46
C PRO A 121 -6.17 -6.25 3.49
N ILE A 122 -6.69 -5.12 3.02
CA ILE A 122 -7.31 -4.12 3.90
C ILE A 122 -8.75 -4.53 4.25
N HIS A 123 -9.30 -3.89 5.28
CA HIS A 123 -10.71 -4.03 5.66
C HIS A 123 -11.53 -2.86 5.13
N TYR A 124 -12.46 -3.17 4.24
CA TYR A 124 -13.43 -2.21 3.75
C TYR A 124 -14.59 -2.08 4.71
N LEU A 125 -14.80 -0.87 5.22
CA LEU A 125 -15.81 -0.60 6.24
C LEU A 125 -17.10 -0.06 5.60
N ASN A 126 -18.22 -0.74 5.86
CA ASN A 126 -19.53 -0.15 5.62
C ASN A 126 -19.76 0.93 6.69
N THR A 127 -19.84 2.19 6.27
CA THR A 127 -20.00 3.36 7.16
C THR A 127 -21.29 3.34 7.98
N SER A 128 -22.27 2.51 7.61
CA SER A 128 -23.52 2.31 8.35
C SER A 128 -23.48 1.10 9.29
N SER A 129 -22.35 0.41 9.42
CA SER A 129 -22.23 -0.79 10.25
C SER A 129 -21.95 -0.47 11.71
N VAL A 130 -22.32 -1.40 12.60
CA VAL A 130 -21.98 -1.35 14.04
C VAL A 130 -20.46 -1.30 14.24
N GLN A 131 -19.68 -1.95 13.37
CA GLN A 131 -18.21 -1.96 13.46
C GLN A 131 -17.63 -0.55 13.36
N VAL A 132 -18.17 0.30 12.48
CA VAL A 132 -17.73 1.70 12.35
C VAL A 132 -18.14 2.50 13.58
N ALA A 133 -19.37 2.33 14.07
CA ALA A 133 -19.83 3.04 15.27
C ALA A 133 -18.98 2.73 16.50
N GLU A 134 -18.68 1.45 16.76
CA GLU A 134 -17.86 1.00 17.88
C GLU A 134 -16.40 1.43 17.72
N LEU A 135 -15.84 1.33 16.50
CA LEU A 135 -14.48 1.81 16.22
C LEU A 135 -14.36 3.33 16.44
N THR A 136 -15.33 4.12 15.95
CA THR A 136 -15.40 5.56 16.18
C THR A 136 -15.45 5.90 17.67
N ALA A 137 -16.28 5.18 18.44
CA ALA A 137 -16.36 5.40 19.89
C ALA A 137 -15.03 5.08 20.58
N ALA A 138 -14.42 3.95 20.26
CA ALA A 138 -13.13 3.54 20.81
C ALA A 138 -12.01 4.53 20.46
N LEU A 139 -11.93 4.98 19.21
CA LEU A 139 -10.91 5.94 18.77
C LEU A 139 -11.08 7.30 19.44
N ASN A 140 -12.30 7.83 19.54
CA ASN A 140 -12.52 9.10 20.24
C ASN A 140 -12.11 9.03 21.72
N ILE A 141 -12.29 7.87 22.38
CA ILE A 141 -11.80 7.66 23.75
C ILE A 141 -10.27 7.67 23.78
N LEU A 142 -9.60 6.98 22.85
CA LEU A 142 -8.14 6.88 22.82
C LEU A 142 -7.46 8.21 22.48
N ILE A 143 -8.00 8.96 21.51
CA ILE A 143 -7.45 10.23 21.03
C ILE A 143 -7.52 11.32 22.11
N ASN A 144 -8.53 11.28 22.99
CA ASN A 144 -8.80 12.35 23.96
C ASN A 144 -8.45 11.98 25.42
N LYS A 145 -7.78 10.85 25.67
CA LYS A 145 -7.38 10.44 27.01
C LYS A 145 -5.98 10.92 27.36
N ASP A 146 -5.84 11.43 28.59
CA ASP A 146 -4.53 11.76 29.18
C ASP A 146 -3.70 10.50 29.46
N SER A 147 -2.37 10.63 29.39
CA SER A 147 -1.37 9.57 29.20
C SER A 147 -1.10 8.61 30.38
N ASP A 148 -2.04 8.41 31.30
CA ASP A 148 -1.90 7.43 32.39
C ASP A 148 -2.41 6.04 31.96
N TYR A 149 -1.53 5.26 31.32
CA TYR A 149 -1.83 3.91 30.85
C TYR A 149 -1.10 2.81 31.64
N SER A 150 -1.79 1.69 31.81
CA SER A 150 -1.20 0.40 32.25
C SER A 150 -0.73 -0.39 31.03
N GLU A 151 0.19 -1.33 31.23
CA GLU A 151 0.79 -2.15 30.16
C GLU A 151 -0.26 -2.88 29.30
N ASP A 152 -1.37 -3.35 29.88
CA ASP A 152 -2.49 -3.95 29.14
C ASP A 152 -3.17 -2.96 28.18
N SER A 153 -3.26 -1.68 28.58
CA SER A 153 -3.87 -0.63 27.76
C SER A 153 -3.01 -0.30 26.53
N ASP A 154 -1.69 -0.44 26.63
CA ASP A 154 -0.78 -0.21 25.52
C ASP A 154 -0.96 -1.28 24.42
N ILE A 155 -1.22 -2.54 24.79
CA ILE A 155 -1.47 -3.61 23.82
C ILE A 155 -2.75 -3.33 23.01
N LEU A 156 -3.83 -2.95 23.70
CA LEU A 156 -5.11 -2.61 23.06
C LEU A 156 -4.99 -1.37 22.17
N MET A 157 -4.28 -0.34 22.64
CA MET A 157 -4.03 0.88 21.86
C MET A 157 -3.20 0.56 20.62
N ASN A 158 -2.14 -0.23 20.76
CA ASN A 158 -1.32 -0.67 19.63
C ASN A 158 -2.14 -1.47 18.63
N PHE A 159 -2.98 -2.40 19.08
CA PHE A 159 -3.87 -3.15 18.19
C PHE A 159 -4.79 -2.23 17.38
N ILE A 160 -5.44 -1.28 18.04
CA ILE A 160 -6.33 -0.33 17.37
C ILE A 160 -5.54 0.54 16.39
N PHE A 161 -4.36 1.01 16.78
CA PHE A 161 -3.47 1.80 15.92
C PHE A 161 -2.99 1.03 14.68
N GLU A 162 -2.62 -0.24 14.84
CA GLU A 162 -2.29 -1.13 13.72
C GLU A 162 -3.50 -1.35 12.82
N TYR A 163 -4.67 -1.60 13.41
CA TYR A 163 -5.91 -1.85 12.69
C TYR A 163 -6.36 -0.66 11.84
N ILE A 164 -6.32 0.57 12.37
CA ILE A 164 -6.75 1.75 11.60
C ILE A 164 -5.87 2.04 10.39
N ARG A 165 -4.63 1.56 10.36
CA ARG A 165 -3.77 1.67 9.17
C ARG A 165 -4.18 0.72 8.04
N MET A 166 -5.06 -0.22 8.35
CA MET A 166 -5.53 -1.29 7.48
C MET A 166 -7.00 -1.14 7.07
N ILE A 167 -7.66 -0.02 7.38
CA ILE A 167 -9.06 0.22 7.02
C ILE A 167 -9.20 1.25 5.91
N LYS A 168 -10.33 1.17 5.20
CA LYS A 168 -10.81 2.15 4.22
C LYS A 168 -12.33 2.05 4.16
N PRO A 169 -13.09 3.12 3.87
CA PRO A 169 -14.54 2.96 3.70
C PRO A 169 -14.83 2.13 2.44
N TYR A 170 -15.96 1.43 2.41
CA TYR A 170 -16.39 0.65 1.23
C TYR A 170 -16.54 1.54 -0.01
N THR A 171 -17.16 2.71 0.16
CA THR A 171 -17.21 3.78 -0.85
C THR A 171 -16.79 5.09 -0.22
N GLY A 172 -16.04 5.92 -0.96
CA GLY A 172 -15.63 7.22 -0.46
C GLY A 172 -15.07 8.12 -1.54
N LYS A 173 -14.45 9.21 -1.10
CA LYS A 173 -13.80 10.19 -1.95
C LYS A 173 -12.31 9.93 -2.00
N MET A 174 -11.70 10.20 -3.15
CA MET A 174 -10.27 10.13 -3.33
C MET A 174 -9.79 11.43 -3.96
N LYS A 175 -8.83 12.08 -3.31
CA LYS A 175 -8.13 13.25 -3.87
C LYS A 175 -7.23 12.81 -5.02
N ARG A 176 -7.32 13.49 -6.15
CA ARG A 176 -6.46 13.31 -7.33
C ARG A 176 -5.96 14.67 -7.80
N ARG A 177 -4.87 14.67 -8.57
CA ARG A 177 -4.40 15.85 -9.30
C ARG A 177 -4.83 15.76 -10.76
N ASP A 178 -5.42 16.83 -11.29
CA ASP A 178 -5.78 16.94 -12.70
C ASP A 178 -4.54 17.25 -13.58
N ARG A 179 -4.75 17.65 -14.84
CA ARG A 179 -3.64 18.00 -15.75
C ARG A 179 -2.95 19.32 -15.37
N ASP A 180 -3.67 20.21 -14.72
CA ASP A 180 -3.22 21.55 -14.31
C ASP A 180 -2.73 21.55 -12.86
N ASN A 181 -2.54 20.36 -12.29
CA ASN A 181 -2.05 20.13 -10.93
C ASN A 181 -3.02 20.57 -9.81
N ASN A 182 -4.30 20.81 -10.14
CA ASN A 182 -5.33 21.13 -9.15
C ASN A 182 -5.80 19.85 -8.45
N VAL A 183 -6.15 19.98 -7.16
CA VAL A 183 -6.75 18.88 -6.39
C VAL A 183 -8.22 18.77 -6.76
N ILE A 184 -8.62 17.57 -7.15
CA ILE A 184 -10.00 17.19 -7.48
C ILE A 184 -10.40 15.97 -6.66
N GLU A 185 -11.69 15.80 -6.41
CA GLU A 185 -12.24 14.62 -5.73
C GLU A 185 -12.98 13.72 -6.72
N ILE A 186 -12.67 12.42 -6.66
CA ILE A 186 -13.45 11.40 -7.36
C ILE A 186 -14.11 10.46 -6.35
N LYS A 187 -15.33 10.03 -6.63
CA LYS A 187 -16.02 9.02 -5.82
C LYS A 187 -15.65 7.63 -6.33
N LYS A 188 -15.28 6.73 -5.42
CA LYS A 188 -14.91 5.34 -5.77
C LYS A 188 -15.65 4.34 -4.90
N ASN A 189 -15.91 3.17 -5.49
CA ASN A 189 -16.07 1.93 -4.73
C ASN A 189 -14.65 1.40 -4.47
N PHE A 190 -14.21 1.44 -3.22
CA PHE A 190 -12.84 1.05 -2.88
C PHE A 190 -12.67 -0.46 -2.82
N GLN A 191 -13.75 -1.23 -2.64
CA GLN A 191 -13.72 -2.69 -2.68
C GLN A 191 -13.16 -3.23 -4.01
N ASP A 192 -13.46 -2.54 -5.12
CA ASP A 192 -13.01 -2.89 -6.47
C ASP A 192 -11.48 -2.75 -6.62
N GLU A 193 -10.79 -2.11 -5.67
CA GLU A 193 -9.34 -1.98 -5.69
C GLU A 193 -8.62 -3.22 -5.20
N HIS A 194 -9.33 -4.12 -4.49
CA HIS A 194 -8.75 -5.36 -3.97
C HIS A 194 -7.41 -5.09 -3.26
N GLU A 195 -7.39 -4.06 -2.42
CA GLU A 195 -6.18 -3.43 -1.92
C GLU A 195 -5.52 -4.28 -0.82
N TRP A 196 -4.21 -4.43 -0.94
CA TRP A 196 -3.33 -5.00 0.07
C TRP A 196 -2.30 -3.95 0.47
N ARG A 197 -1.97 -3.84 1.75
CA ARG A 197 -1.00 -2.86 2.25
C ARG A 197 0.23 -3.55 2.83
N TYR A 198 1.40 -3.01 2.45
CA TYR A 198 2.62 -3.15 3.22
C TYR A 198 2.79 -1.92 4.10
N ILE A 199 2.82 -2.13 5.42
CA ILE A 199 3.16 -1.10 6.40
C ILE A 199 4.61 -1.36 6.86
N PRO A 200 5.55 -0.44 6.65
CA PRO A 200 6.92 -0.61 7.07
C PRO A 200 7.04 -0.63 8.60
N LYS A 201 7.94 -1.46 9.12
CA LYS A 201 8.28 -1.52 10.56
C LYS A 201 9.21 -0.37 10.94
N LEU A 202 8.72 0.86 10.78
CA LEU A 202 9.48 2.06 11.12
C LEU A 202 9.70 2.14 12.63
N ASN A 203 10.88 2.60 13.03
CA ASN A 203 11.10 3.02 14.40
C ASN A 203 10.47 4.41 14.59
N PRO A 204 9.55 4.62 15.55
CA PRO A 204 8.97 5.93 15.83
C PRO A 204 10.00 7.03 16.14
N ARG A 205 11.22 6.65 16.54
CA ARG A 205 12.34 7.57 16.75
C ARG A 205 13.01 8.02 15.46
N GLU A 206 12.87 7.27 14.37
CA GLU A 206 13.38 7.63 13.05
C GLU A 206 12.36 8.48 12.28
N LEU A 207 11.10 8.02 12.23
CA LEU A 207 10.01 8.68 11.53
C LEU A 207 8.66 8.42 12.21
N PRO A 208 7.71 9.37 12.15
CA PRO A 208 6.38 9.20 12.70
C PRO A 208 5.60 8.09 12.00
N LEU A 209 4.89 7.28 12.75
CA LEU A 209 4.13 6.15 12.21
C LEU A 209 2.84 6.55 11.47
N MET A 210 2.41 7.80 11.69
CA MET A 210 1.23 8.44 11.10
C MET A 210 1.39 9.94 11.26
N LEU A 211 0.96 10.74 10.28
CA LEU A 211 0.85 12.21 10.40
C LEU A 211 -0.61 12.58 10.58
N ILE A 212 -0.90 13.34 11.63
CA ILE A 212 -2.22 13.91 11.92
C ILE A 212 -2.16 15.43 12.17
N GLU A 213 -0.97 15.96 12.43
CA GLU A 213 -0.76 17.38 12.68
C GLU A 213 -0.72 18.16 11.37
N GLU A 214 -1.38 19.32 11.36
CA GLU A 214 -1.54 20.16 10.16
C GLU A 214 -0.21 20.59 9.55
N GLU A 215 0.79 20.91 10.38
CA GLU A 215 2.13 21.30 9.95
C GLU A 215 2.87 20.15 9.25
N GLU A 216 2.78 18.94 9.81
CA GLU A 216 3.41 17.74 9.25
C GLU A 216 2.76 17.31 7.93
N ILE A 217 1.42 17.32 7.89
CA ILE A 217 0.65 17.05 6.67
C ILE A 217 1.06 18.04 5.58
N ARG A 218 1.11 19.34 5.89
CA ARG A 218 1.49 20.37 4.92
C ARG A 218 2.93 20.21 4.42
N ALA A 219 3.85 19.86 5.31
CA ALA A 219 5.24 19.54 4.95
C ALA A 219 5.32 18.34 3.99
N GLU A 220 4.53 17.29 4.23
CA GLU A 220 4.44 16.12 3.35
C GLU A 220 3.76 16.45 2.01
N GLU A 221 2.71 17.27 1.99
CA GLU A 221 2.01 17.66 0.76
C GLU A 221 2.87 18.47 -0.19
N ILE A 222 3.63 19.44 0.33
CA ILE A 222 4.42 20.38 -0.47
C ILE A 222 5.77 19.77 -0.85
N ASN A 223 6.48 19.20 0.13
CA ASN A 223 7.90 18.87 -0.02
C ASN A 223 8.21 17.37 0.10
N LYS A 224 7.22 16.52 0.41
CA LYS A 224 7.43 15.07 0.58
C LYS A 224 8.51 14.71 1.60
N ILE A 225 8.69 15.56 2.62
CA ILE A 225 9.79 15.48 3.60
C ILE A 225 9.84 14.09 4.28
N TYR A 226 8.69 13.58 4.72
CA TYR A 226 8.64 12.31 5.43
C TYR A 226 8.80 11.15 4.46
N THR A 227 8.14 11.20 3.31
CA THR A 227 8.29 10.22 2.24
C THR A 227 9.75 10.05 1.80
N ASP A 228 10.45 11.16 1.53
CA ASP A 228 11.84 11.13 1.04
C ASP A 228 12.82 10.66 2.13
N SER A 229 12.46 10.83 3.40
CA SER A 229 13.26 10.38 4.55
C SER A 229 13.18 8.87 4.80
N ILE A 230 12.17 8.15 4.24
CA ILE A 230 12.01 6.70 4.44
C ILE A 230 13.27 5.93 4.01
N LEU A 231 13.95 6.37 2.95
CA LEU A 231 15.18 5.74 2.45
C LEU A 231 16.35 5.76 3.44
N GLN A 232 16.29 6.63 4.46
CA GLN A 232 17.33 6.77 5.49
C GLN A 232 17.06 5.89 6.72
N THR A 233 15.88 5.29 6.81
CA THR A 233 15.50 4.43 7.92
C THR A 233 16.03 3.02 7.75
N ARG A 234 16.20 2.29 8.86
CA ARG A 234 16.76 0.94 8.84
C ARG A 234 15.90 -0.07 8.08
N ASP A 235 14.59 -0.06 8.36
CA ASP A 235 13.64 -1.09 7.93
C ASP A 235 12.44 -0.51 7.15
N GLY A 236 12.55 0.73 6.65
CA GLY A 236 11.46 1.43 5.98
C GLY A 236 11.16 0.96 4.55
N VAL A 237 12.07 0.26 3.88
CA VAL A 237 11.90 -0.14 2.47
C VAL A 237 11.55 -1.63 2.34
N LEU A 238 10.66 -1.95 1.40
CA LEU A 238 10.32 -3.33 1.06
C LEU A 238 11.33 -3.88 0.07
N LYS A 239 12.34 -4.60 0.57
CA LYS A 239 13.35 -5.28 -0.25
C LYS A 239 12.80 -6.57 -0.85
N PHE A 240 13.20 -6.86 -2.09
CA PHE A 240 12.81 -8.06 -2.83
C PHE A 240 13.97 -8.56 -3.70
N ASP A 241 13.90 -9.83 -4.07
CA ASP A 241 14.85 -10.46 -5.00
C ASP A 241 14.19 -10.71 -6.37
N VAL A 242 15.00 -11.13 -7.35
CA VAL A 242 14.51 -11.35 -8.72
C VAL A 242 13.46 -12.47 -8.75
N GLU A 243 13.62 -13.49 -7.91
CA GLU A 243 12.72 -14.64 -7.78
C GLU A 243 11.35 -14.24 -7.22
N ASP A 244 11.28 -13.21 -6.38
CA ASP A 244 10.03 -12.74 -5.77
C ASP A 244 9.09 -12.08 -6.79
N ILE A 245 9.66 -11.54 -7.87
CA ILE A 245 8.91 -10.86 -8.94
C ILE A 245 8.24 -11.91 -9.81
N ARG A 246 6.95 -11.75 -10.06
CA ARG A 246 6.19 -12.60 -10.97
C ARG A 246 6.06 -11.97 -12.35
N TYR A 247 5.73 -10.68 -12.42
CA TYR A 247 5.53 -9.95 -13.67
C TYR A 247 6.05 -8.51 -13.55
N ILE A 248 6.45 -7.92 -14.68
CA ILE A 248 6.71 -6.49 -14.81
C ILE A 248 5.89 -5.96 -15.97
N PHE A 249 4.97 -5.04 -15.72
CA PHE A 249 4.15 -4.41 -16.76
C PHE A 249 4.77 -3.12 -17.23
N VAL A 250 4.77 -2.93 -18.55
CA VAL A 250 5.09 -1.67 -19.22
C VAL A 250 4.01 -1.34 -20.23
N ASP A 251 3.75 -0.06 -20.47
CA ASP A 251 2.66 0.38 -21.35
C ASP A 251 2.85 -0.12 -22.79
N THR A 252 4.00 0.22 -23.39
CA THR A 252 4.27 0.03 -24.82
C THR A 252 5.49 -0.87 -25.09
N VAL A 253 5.64 -1.33 -26.32
CA VAL A 253 6.85 -2.03 -26.81
C VAL A 253 8.11 -1.17 -26.67
N GLN A 254 8.01 0.14 -26.84
CA GLN A 254 9.11 1.07 -26.67
C GLN A 254 9.56 1.11 -25.19
N ASN A 255 8.61 1.10 -24.25
CA ASN A 255 8.93 1.00 -22.82
C ASN A 255 9.59 -0.34 -22.47
N ARG A 256 9.16 -1.46 -23.07
CA ARG A 256 9.82 -2.77 -22.91
C ARG A 256 11.29 -2.70 -23.33
N ASN A 257 11.55 -2.18 -24.54
CA ASN A 257 12.92 -2.09 -25.06
C ASN A 257 13.81 -1.19 -24.19
N ARG A 258 13.27 -0.06 -23.71
CA ARG A 258 13.96 0.81 -22.75
C ARG A 258 14.29 0.09 -21.45
N LEU A 259 13.34 -0.67 -20.89
CA LEU A 259 13.55 -1.41 -19.65
C LEU A 259 14.59 -2.52 -19.81
N ILE A 260 14.59 -3.22 -20.95
CA ILE A 260 15.60 -4.23 -21.26
C ILE A 260 17.00 -3.61 -21.28
N GLN A 261 17.17 -2.47 -21.95
CA GLN A 261 18.44 -1.75 -21.98
C GLN A 261 18.87 -1.31 -20.57
N PHE A 262 17.93 -0.80 -19.77
CA PHE A 262 18.17 -0.43 -18.38
C PHE A 262 18.66 -1.62 -17.53
N ILE A 263 17.98 -2.77 -17.60
CA ILE A 263 18.35 -3.98 -16.84
C ILE A 263 19.73 -4.49 -17.25
N ARG A 264 20.02 -4.56 -18.56
CA ARG A 264 21.33 -4.97 -19.08
C ARG A 264 22.45 -4.04 -18.61
N GLY A 265 22.21 -2.73 -18.69
CA GLY A 265 23.16 -1.68 -18.31
C GLY A 265 23.27 -1.40 -16.81
N LYS A 266 22.43 -2.02 -15.98
CA LYS A 266 22.44 -1.83 -14.52
C LYS A 266 23.79 -2.23 -13.91
N GLN A 267 24.46 -1.25 -13.31
CA GLN A 267 25.75 -1.39 -12.59
C GLN A 267 25.73 -0.84 -11.16
N LYS A 268 24.70 -0.05 -10.80
CA LYS A 268 24.52 0.55 -9.47
C LYS A 268 23.47 -0.21 -8.65
N GLY A 269 23.49 -0.04 -7.32
CA GLY A 269 22.64 -0.78 -6.38
C GLY A 269 23.07 -2.23 -6.22
N ARG A 270 22.14 -3.13 -5.84
CA ARG A 270 22.39 -4.59 -5.87
C ARG A 270 22.82 -4.99 -7.28
N ARG A 271 24.01 -5.58 -7.41
CA ARG A 271 24.50 -6.14 -8.68
C ARG A 271 23.70 -7.39 -8.99
N LEU A 272 23.23 -7.49 -10.24
CA LEU A 272 22.55 -8.66 -10.77
C LEU A 272 23.53 -9.43 -11.65
N SER A 273 23.59 -10.74 -11.47
CA SER A 273 24.23 -11.67 -12.38
C SER A 273 23.58 -11.61 -13.78
N SER A 274 24.27 -12.12 -14.80
CA SER A 274 23.69 -12.23 -16.14
C SER A 274 22.40 -13.06 -16.13
N GLN A 275 22.37 -14.15 -15.37
CA GLN A 275 21.20 -14.99 -15.22
C GLN A 275 20.03 -14.26 -14.55
N GLU A 276 20.26 -13.53 -13.45
CA GLU A 276 19.21 -12.71 -12.82
C GLU A 276 18.65 -11.66 -13.78
N LYS A 277 19.50 -11.04 -14.62
CA LYS A 277 19.07 -10.07 -15.64
C LYS A 277 18.18 -10.74 -16.70
N ASP A 278 18.56 -11.91 -17.18
CA ASP A 278 17.78 -12.65 -18.17
C ASP A 278 16.42 -13.09 -17.61
N ILE A 279 16.40 -13.58 -16.37
CA ILE A 279 15.15 -13.93 -15.65
C ILE A 279 14.26 -12.68 -15.54
N LEU A 280 14.80 -11.55 -15.11
CA LEU A 280 14.03 -10.32 -14.94
C LEU A 280 13.44 -9.82 -16.27
N ILE A 281 14.22 -9.88 -17.36
CA ILE A 281 13.78 -9.52 -18.71
C ILE A 281 12.64 -10.43 -19.17
N SER A 282 12.73 -11.74 -18.89
CA SER A 282 11.70 -12.71 -19.28
C SER A 282 10.33 -12.48 -18.60
N LYS A 283 10.30 -11.69 -17.51
CA LYS A 283 9.08 -11.34 -16.75
C LYS A 283 8.37 -10.09 -17.27
N ILE A 284 8.90 -9.42 -18.30
CA ILE A 284 8.32 -8.18 -18.82
C ILE A 284 7.12 -8.48 -19.73
N MET A 285 5.97 -7.88 -19.41
CA MET A 285 4.72 -7.93 -20.14
C MET A 285 4.37 -6.54 -20.69
N VAL A 286 3.89 -6.46 -21.93
CA VAL A 286 3.40 -5.21 -22.53
C VAL A 286 1.90 -5.12 -22.35
N TYR A 287 1.47 -4.04 -21.70
CA TYR A 287 0.07 -3.82 -21.34
C TYR A 287 -0.82 -3.66 -22.58
N GLU A 288 -0.38 -2.88 -23.59
CA GLU A 288 -1.15 -2.70 -24.84
C GLU A 288 -1.40 -4.02 -25.56
N GLU A 289 -0.42 -4.93 -25.59
CA GLU A 289 -0.56 -6.26 -26.19
C GLU A 289 -1.58 -7.11 -25.41
N LEU A 290 -1.48 -7.12 -24.08
CA LEU A 290 -2.37 -7.93 -23.24
C LEU A 290 -3.83 -7.47 -23.26
N LYS A 291 -4.07 -6.16 -23.38
CA LYS A 291 -5.41 -5.58 -23.40
C LYS A 291 -6.25 -6.06 -24.58
N GLU A 292 -5.62 -6.43 -25.69
CA GLU A 292 -6.32 -6.95 -26.87
C GLU A 292 -6.89 -8.36 -26.63
N ASP A 293 -6.32 -9.10 -25.68
CA ASP A 293 -6.63 -10.52 -25.41
C ASP A 293 -7.47 -10.74 -24.12
N TRP A 294 -7.97 -9.67 -23.49
CA TRP A 294 -8.74 -9.73 -22.23
C TRP A 294 -10.25 -9.91 -22.42
#